data_AF-A0A7S3S1Q1-F1
#
_entry.id   AF-A0A7S3S1Q1-F1
#
_cell.length_a   1.000
_cell.length_b   1.000
_cell.length_c   1.000
_cell.angle_alpha   90.00
_cell.angle_beta   90.00
_cell.angle_gamma   90.00
#
_symmetry.space_group_name_H-M   'P 1'
#
loop_
_entity.id
_entity.type
_entity.pdbx_description
1 polymer ?
#
loop_
_entity_poly.entity_id
_entity_poly.type
_entity_poly.pdbx_seq_one_letter_code
_entity_poly.pdbx_strand_id
1 'polypeptide(L)'
;PQPELTDSRLESGGVRRAANAFKASTALLEDDAPRITPKFVLLSSAAVTRPEWNEEQRNSFPEAYGIPIVQLNPEGILNYKLKGERALRESGVPYCIVRPCAVNDEQPAGGRLVLSSGGLATGRIC
;
A
#
# COMPACT_ATOMS: atom_id res chain seq x y z
N PRO A 1 12.95 11.16 -22.57
CA PRO A 1 11.53 11.19 -22.99
C PRO A 1 10.69 11.20 -21.72
N GLN A 2 9.80 12.17 -21.53
CA GLN A 2 8.91 12.15 -20.35
C GLN A 2 7.90 11.00 -20.51
N PRO A 3 7.67 10.20 -19.45
CA PRO A 3 6.65 9.16 -19.50
C PRO A 3 5.27 9.82 -19.63
N GLU A 4 4.60 9.55 -20.74
CA GLU A 4 3.24 10.00 -21.00
C GLU A 4 2.27 9.10 -20.23
N LEU A 5 1.47 9.69 -19.34
CA LEU A 5 0.44 8.99 -18.59
C LEU A 5 -0.69 8.62 -19.56
N THR A 6 -0.69 7.38 -20.05
CA THR A 6 -1.75 6.86 -20.94
C THR A 6 -2.60 5.81 -20.22
N ASP A 7 -3.91 5.83 -20.45
CA ASP A 7 -4.88 4.91 -19.82
C ASP A 7 -4.70 3.43 -20.24
N SER A 8 -3.85 3.18 -21.24
CA SER A 8 -3.54 1.85 -21.76
C SER A 8 -3.11 0.84 -20.68
N ARG A 9 -2.50 1.30 -19.59
CA ARG A 9 -2.04 0.46 -18.47
C ARG A 9 -3.10 0.20 -17.39
N LEU A 10 -4.07 1.11 -17.22
CA LEU A 10 -5.20 0.96 -16.31
C LEU A 10 -6.15 -0.18 -16.76
N GLU A 11 -6.26 -0.38 -18.07
CA GLU A 11 -7.24 -1.29 -18.68
C GLU A 11 -6.75 -2.73 -18.93
N SER A 12 -5.49 -3.08 -18.60
CA SER A 12 -4.93 -4.44 -18.79
C SER A 12 -5.58 -5.56 -17.95
N GLY A 13 -6.73 -5.28 -17.35
CA GLY A 13 -7.59 -6.22 -16.66
C GLY A 13 -7.21 -6.44 -15.20
N GLY A 14 -6.14 -5.83 -14.68
CA GLY A 14 -5.77 -5.90 -13.27
C GLY A 14 -6.80 -5.19 -12.37
N VAL A 15 -7.13 -3.94 -12.69
CA VAL A 15 -8.07 -3.12 -11.89
C VAL A 15 -9.49 -3.70 -11.92
N ARG A 16 -9.99 -4.10 -13.10
CA ARG A 16 -11.32 -4.72 -13.21
C ARG A 16 -11.40 -6.09 -12.53
N ARG A 17 -10.37 -6.93 -12.65
CA ARG A 17 -10.34 -8.23 -11.95
C ARG A 17 -10.26 -8.05 -10.44
N ALA A 18 -9.42 -7.14 -9.96
CA ALA A 18 -9.36 -6.79 -8.55
C ALA A 18 -10.73 -6.28 -8.06
N ALA A 19 -11.35 -5.32 -8.76
CA ALA A 19 -12.68 -4.82 -8.43
C ALA A 19 -13.75 -5.92 -8.39
N ASN A 20 -13.71 -6.88 -9.32
CA ASN A 20 -14.63 -8.02 -9.32
C ASN A 20 -14.35 -9.00 -8.17
N ALA A 21 -13.08 -9.27 -7.85
CA ALA A 21 -12.70 -10.07 -6.69
C ALA A 21 -13.14 -9.41 -5.38
N PHE A 22 -13.01 -8.08 -5.28
CA PHE A 22 -13.51 -7.30 -4.14
C PHE A 22 -15.04 -7.31 -4.06
N LYS A 23 -15.76 -7.24 -5.19
CA LYS A 23 -17.23 -7.40 -5.24
C LYS A 23 -17.68 -8.78 -4.76
N ALA A 24 -16.99 -9.84 -5.19
CA ALA A 24 -17.30 -11.20 -4.78
C ALA A 24 -17.04 -11.42 -3.28
N SER A 25 -15.99 -10.81 -2.73
CA SER A 25 -15.67 -10.89 -1.29
C SER A 25 -16.57 -10.01 -0.42
N THR A 26 -17.06 -8.87 -0.93
CA THR A 26 -18.11 -8.08 -0.24
C THR A 26 -19.46 -8.78 -0.21
N ALA A 27 -19.74 -9.68 -1.16
CA ALA A 27 -20.95 -10.49 -1.15
C ALA A 27 -20.95 -11.63 -0.10
N LEU A 28 -19.81 -11.91 0.54
CA LEU A 28 -19.65 -12.94 1.57
C LEU A 28 -19.80 -12.41 3.00
N LEU A 29 -19.98 -11.10 3.17
CA LEU A 29 -20.24 -10.49 4.48
C LEU A 29 -21.75 -10.49 4.71
N GLU A 30 -22.25 -11.53 5.37
CA GLU A 30 -23.61 -11.56 5.90
C GLU A 30 -23.71 -10.49 7.01
N ASP A 31 -24.67 -9.57 6.87
CA ASP A 31 -24.86 -8.34 7.65
C ASP A 31 -23.90 -7.17 7.35
N ASP A 32 -24.37 -6.31 6.45
CA ASP A 32 -23.87 -4.95 6.22
C ASP A 32 -24.01 -4.11 7.50
N ALA A 33 -22.99 -4.13 8.36
CA ALA A 33 -22.62 -2.92 9.09
C ALA A 33 -22.62 -1.76 8.07
N PRO A 34 -23.18 -0.57 8.40
CA PRO A 34 -23.47 0.47 7.40
C PRO A 34 -22.26 0.67 6.50
N ARG A 35 -22.39 0.31 5.21
CA ARG A 35 -21.26 0.21 4.26
C ARG A 35 -20.45 1.50 4.27
N ILE A 36 -19.38 1.55 5.04
CA ILE A 36 -18.46 2.69 5.08
C ILE A 36 -17.58 2.60 3.84
N THR A 37 -18.13 2.99 2.70
CA THR A 37 -17.35 3.14 1.47
C THR A 37 -16.35 4.27 1.71
N PRO A 38 -15.04 4.05 1.52
CA PRO A 38 -14.05 5.08 1.73
C PRO A 38 -14.36 6.27 0.81
N LYS A 39 -14.48 7.47 1.40
CA LYS A 39 -14.61 8.74 0.69
C LYS A 39 -13.25 9.32 0.32
N PHE A 40 -12.20 8.83 0.98
CA PHE A 40 -10.82 9.21 0.73
C PHE A 40 -9.93 7.97 0.62
N VAL A 41 -9.10 7.91 -0.42
CA VAL A 41 -8.09 6.86 -0.59
C VAL A 41 -6.70 7.49 -0.55
N LEU A 42 -5.92 7.15 0.47
CA LEU A 42 -4.55 7.62 0.63
C LEU A 42 -3.56 6.56 0.17
N LEU A 43 -2.74 6.91 -0.82
CA LEU A 43 -1.60 6.09 -1.23
C LEU A 43 -0.36 6.43 -0.39
N SER A 44 0.08 5.48 0.42
CA SER A 44 1.17 5.61 1.37
C SER A 44 2.39 4.77 0.93
N SER A 45 2.99 3.98 1.83
CA SER A 45 4.07 3.04 1.54
C SER A 45 4.08 1.92 2.58
N ALA A 46 4.48 0.71 2.17
CA ALA A 46 4.71 -0.41 3.10
C ALA A 46 5.79 -0.10 4.16
N ALA A 47 6.66 0.88 3.91
CA ALA A 47 7.80 1.21 4.75
C ALA A 47 7.59 2.37 5.74
N VAL A 48 6.40 3.02 5.76
CA VAL A 48 6.23 4.30 6.48
C VAL A 48 6.52 4.26 7.98
N THR A 49 6.39 3.11 8.63
CA THR A 49 6.66 2.94 10.07
C THR A 49 8.09 2.56 10.37
N ARG A 50 8.87 2.11 9.38
CA ARG A 50 10.22 1.56 9.54
C ARG A 50 11.26 2.59 9.99
N PRO A 51 11.16 3.90 9.63
CA PRO A 51 12.02 4.93 10.20
C PRO A 51 11.87 5.10 11.72
N GLU A 52 10.71 4.76 12.29
CA GLU A 52 10.44 4.88 13.74
C GLU A 52 10.77 3.57 14.50
N TRP A 53 11.32 2.52 13.84
CA TRP A 53 11.65 1.25 14.48
C TRP A 53 12.83 1.38 15.46
N ASN A 54 12.69 0.75 16.63
CA ASN A 54 13.77 0.66 17.61
C ASN A 54 14.89 -0.29 17.14
N GLU A 55 16.00 -0.35 17.87
CA GLU A 55 17.15 -1.18 17.50
C GLU A 55 16.84 -2.68 17.48
N GLU A 56 16.05 -3.18 18.44
CA GLU A 56 15.63 -4.58 18.49
C GLU A 56 14.80 -4.99 17.27
N GLN A 57 13.85 -4.16 16.85
CA GLN A 57 13.03 -4.36 15.66
C GLN A 57 13.88 -4.35 14.39
N ARG A 58 14.86 -3.45 14.30
CA ARG A 58 15.78 -3.38 13.16
C ARG A 58 16.66 -4.62 13.07
N ASN A 59 17.15 -5.11 14.20
CA ASN A 59 17.98 -6.32 14.28
C ASN A 59 17.17 -7.60 14.02
N SER A 60 15.90 -7.62 14.43
CA SER A 60 14.99 -8.75 14.20
C SER A 60 14.52 -8.84 12.74
N PHE A 61 14.40 -7.71 12.05
CA PHE A 61 13.92 -7.64 10.67
C PHE A 61 14.87 -6.84 9.75
N PRO A 62 16.13 -7.29 9.59
CA PRO A 62 17.16 -6.55 8.86
C PRO A 62 16.81 -6.39 7.38
N GLU A 63 16.16 -7.37 6.77
CA GLU A 63 15.72 -7.29 5.37
C GLU A 63 14.61 -6.25 5.15
N ALA A 64 13.72 -6.06 6.14
CA ALA A 64 12.66 -5.08 6.04
C ALA A 64 13.17 -3.65 6.27
N TYR A 65 14.15 -3.49 7.16
CA TYR A 65 14.77 -2.19 7.43
C TYR A 65 15.81 -1.79 6.36
N GLY A 66 16.55 -2.76 5.82
CA GLY A 66 17.64 -2.54 4.86
C GLY A 66 17.21 -2.16 3.45
N ILE A 67 15.92 -1.97 3.19
CA ILE A 67 15.44 -1.61 1.84
C ILE A 67 15.82 -0.17 1.45
N PRO A 68 16.07 0.11 0.15
CA PRO A 68 16.56 1.42 -0.29
C PRO A 68 15.69 2.60 0.14
N ILE A 69 14.36 2.48 0.12
CA ILE A 69 13.47 3.60 0.50
C ILE A 69 13.56 3.98 1.98
N VAL A 70 13.99 3.06 2.86
CA VAL A 70 14.21 3.36 4.28
C VAL A 70 15.58 3.98 4.48
N GLN A 71 16.60 3.44 3.80
CA GLN A 71 17.99 3.92 3.89
C GLN A 71 18.19 5.29 3.20
N LEU A 72 17.48 5.53 2.09
CA LEU A 72 17.53 6.75 1.29
C LEU A 72 16.34 7.67 1.61
N ASN A 73 16.11 7.94 2.89
CA ASN A 73 15.04 8.83 3.38
C ASN A 73 15.59 10.13 4.04
N PRO A 74 16.54 10.87 3.44
CA PRO A 74 17.14 12.04 4.08
C PRO A 74 16.13 13.16 4.33
N GLU A 75 15.22 13.38 3.37
CA GLU A 75 14.17 14.41 3.46
C GLU A 75 12.94 13.95 4.25
N GLY A 76 12.97 12.74 4.84
CA GLY A 76 11.90 12.25 5.70
C GLY A 76 10.55 12.03 4.99
N ILE A 77 10.52 11.73 3.69
CA ILE A 77 9.28 11.50 2.92
C ILE A 77 8.38 10.44 3.57
N LEU A 78 8.96 9.37 4.13
CA LEU A 78 8.20 8.35 4.87
C LEU A 78 7.53 8.91 6.12
N ASN A 79 8.17 9.86 6.79
CA ASN A 79 7.64 10.51 7.99
C ASN A 79 6.43 11.40 7.63
N TYR A 80 6.50 12.12 6.50
CA TYR A 80 5.37 12.90 6.01
C TYR A 80 4.20 12.01 5.59
N LYS A 81 4.44 10.89 4.92
CA LYS A 81 3.40 9.90 4.62
C LYS A 81 2.75 9.36 5.90
N LEU A 82 3.55 9.01 6.91
CA LEU A 82 3.03 8.55 8.20
C LEU A 82 2.22 9.64 8.93
N LYS A 83 2.65 10.89 8.89
CA LYS A 83 1.87 12.04 9.41
C LYS A 83 0.53 12.19 8.68
N GLY A 84 0.52 12.07 7.36
CA GLY A 84 -0.70 12.08 6.55
C GLY A 84 -1.66 10.95 6.92
N GLU A 85 -1.13 9.75 7.18
CA GLU A 85 -1.94 8.65 7.69
C GLU A 85 -2.54 8.94 9.06
N ARG A 86 -1.75 9.49 10.00
CA ARG A 86 -2.24 9.86 11.35
C ARG A 86 -3.36 10.90 11.25
N ALA A 87 -3.16 11.96 10.47
CA ALA A 87 -4.18 13.00 10.26
C ALA A 87 -5.47 12.45 9.64
N LEU A 88 -5.36 11.54 8.65
CA LEU A 88 -6.52 10.90 8.04
C LEU A 88 -7.27 10.00 9.02
N ARG A 89 -6.54 9.26 9.88
CA ARG A 89 -7.13 8.45 10.94
C ARG A 89 -7.89 9.28 11.96
N GLU A 90 -7.35 10.45 12.31
CA GLU A 90 -7.94 11.39 13.27
C GLU A 90 -9.11 12.20 12.67
N SER A 91 -9.22 12.26 11.34
CA SER A 91 -10.21 13.11 10.65
C SER A 91 -11.68 12.69 10.81
N GLY A 92 -11.94 11.45 11.21
CA GLY A 92 -13.29 10.87 11.24
C GLY A 92 -13.91 10.61 9.86
N VAL A 93 -13.21 10.91 8.76
CA VAL A 93 -13.67 10.65 7.40
C VAL A 93 -13.57 9.15 7.10
N PRO A 94 -14.59 8.51 6.50
CA PRO A 94 -14.45 7.19 5.89
C PRO A 94 -13.25 7.11 4.94
N TYR A 95 -12.23 6.30 5.25
CA TYR A 95 -10.99 6.26 4.47
C TYR A 95 -10.49 4.85 4.16
N CYS A 96 -9.64 4.77 3.14
CA CYS A 96 -8.81 3.61 2.83
C CYS A 96 -7.35 4.07 2.71
N ILE A 97 -6.43 3.43 3.42
CA ILE A 97 -4.99 3.67 3.27
C ILE A 97 -4.39 2.46 2.56
N VAL A 98 -3.78 2.70 1.41
CA VAL A 98 -3.09 1.69 0.61
C VAL A 98 -1.59 1.87 0.80
N ARG A 99 -0.90 0.86 1.34
CA ARG A 99 0.55 0.85 1.58
C ARG A 99 1.26 -0.10 0.60
N PRO A 100 1.51 0.33 -0.64
CA PRO A 100 2.14 -0.55 -1.63
C PRO A 100 3.62 -0.80 -1.31
N CYS A 101 4.12 -1.95 -1.77
CA CYS A 101 5.55 -2.23 -1.93
C CYS A 101 6.06 -1.61 -3.24
N ALA A 102 7.27 -1.97 -3.70
CA ALA A 102 7.81 -1.45 -4.96
C ALA A 102 6.92 -1.88 -6.14
N VAL A 103 6.24 -0.90 -6.75
CA VAL A 103 5.50 -1.04 -8.00
C VAL A 103 6.35 -0.43 -9.10
N ASN A 104 6.52 -1.13 -10.21
CA ASN A 104 7.19 -0.58 -11.38
C ASN A 104 6.45 -0.90 -12.67
N ASP A 105 6.81 -0.19 -13.73
CA ASP A 105 6.20 -0.26 -15.04
C ASP A 105 6.56 -1.52 -15.85
N GLU A 106 7.50 -2.31 -15.34
CA GLU A 106 8.05 -3.51 -15.97
C GLU A 106 7.47 -4.80 -15.35
N GLN A 107 6.65 -4.69 -14.31
CA GLN A 107 6.06 -5.84 -13.63
C GLN A 107 5.05 -6.55 -14.55
N PRO A 108 5.20 -7.87 -14.76
CA PRO A 108 4.29 -8.63 -15.60
C PRO A 108 2.89 -8.67 -14.99
N ALA A 109 1.87 -8.51 -15.83
CA ALA A 109 0.48 -8.67 -15.41
C ALA A 109 0.19 -10.12 -14.97
N GLY A 110 -0.79 -10.30 -14.07
CA GLY A 110 -1.26 -11.62 -13.66
C GLY A 110 -0.49 -12.25 -12.50
N GLY A 111 0.35 -11.49 -11.82
CA GLY A 111 1.04 -11.97 -10.64
C GLY A 111 0.12 -12.17 -9.42
N ARG A 112 0.63 -12.89 -8.41
CA ARG A 112 -0.10 -13.36 -7.24
C ARG A 112 -0.28 -12.22 -6.24
N LEU A 113 -1.54 -11.83 -6.03
CA LEU A 113 -1.90 -10.96 -4.91
C LEU A 113 -1.55 -11.66 -3.58
N VAL A 114 -0.64 -11.06 -2.80
CA VAL A 114 -0.30 -11.52 -1.46
C VAL A 114 -0.81 -10.50 -0.45
N LEU A 115 -1.65 -10.97 0.47
CA LEU A 115 -2.10 -10.20 1.61
C LEU A 115 -1.25 -10.59 2.82
N SER A 116 -0.64 -9.60 3.46
CA SER A 116 0.15 -9.80 4.69
C SER A 116 -0.25 -8.76 5.72
N SER A 117 -0.51 -9.21 6.94
CA SER A 117 -0.65 -8.34 8.12
C SER A 117 0.73 -7.96 8.67
N GLY A 118 0.82 -6.85 9.41
CA GLY A 118 2.03 -6.49 10.17
C GLY A 118 3.08 -5.63 9.47
N GLY A 119 2.90 -5.22 8.20
CA GLY A 119 3.79 -4.24 7.54
C GLY A 119 5.22 -4.74 7.24
N LEU A 120 5.48 -6.03 7.44
CA LEU A 120 6.76 -6.68 7.18
C LEU A 120 6.95 -7.09 5.71
N ALA A 121 5.96 -6.83 4.85
CA ALA A 121 6.05 -7.18 3.43
C ALA A 121 7.27 -6.52 2.78
N THR A 122 8.14 -7.36 2.21
CA THR A 122 9.35 -6.99 1.48
C THR A 122 9.36 -7.70 0.12
N GLY A 123 10.27 -7.30 -0.76
CA GLY A 123 10.45 -7.93 -2.06
C GLY A 123 9.55 -7.39 -3.17
N ARG A 124 9.67 -8.01 -4.35
CA ARG A 124 8.82 -7.79 -5.53
C ARG A 124 7.76 -8.88 -5.52
N ILE A 125 6.58 -8.56 -5.00
CA ILE A 125 5.44 -9.46 -5.12
C ILE A 125 4.86 -9.21 -6.51
N CYS A 126 5.15 -10.14 -7.43
CA CYS A 126 4.48 -10.23 -8.72
C CYS A 126 3.16 -10.93 -8.46
#